data_AF-A0AAW6TC41-F1
#
_entry.id   AF-A0AAW6TC41-F1
#
_cell.length_a   1.000
_cell.length_b   1.000
_cell.length_c   1.000
_cell.angle_alpha   90.00
_cell.angle_beta   90.00
_cell.angle_gamma   90.00
#
_symmetry.space_group_name_H-M   'P 1'
#
loop_
_entity.id
_entity.type
_entity.pdbx_description
1 polymer ?
#
loop_
_entity_poly.entity_id
_entity_poly.type
_entity_poly.pdbx_seq_one_letter_code
_entity_poly.pdbx_strand_id
1 'polypeptide(L)'
;MSESALPAAVEPATISHLSVDQRFLGLGDYFLQAVERLRDTHAGLASAAQRLDDLSSVFDGARSRMAREATTEQKAIVVEVFDSVPESGMAREEFIRRMWEATSDFSWGPDFVGALVDAAHRQPREPLFHGAMLTSAVSSLEAHLAHLAEEYFRAAPEALHDLPRESAKEFSLRDILAMSSIEEALEAAIESRISELSYGNLAGWRAFFKDRMKIEMPEMALDWSALIEVFERRNCIVHHEGRASRRYVRSIETQVSVHDTLQTDRDYVQQAISALELLGIRLHVAVWRKFTTDASLVGEWVEATSFAALRREEWATSLHLYETWRSLPLSNHESILAHVNLLLAKKGIHGLTAAQAEIEAWDVSGLDEIFAFAKYSLLEQLDEAFAMVPELLQRGKLSGWALAVWPLTKPLRADKRIQKYAGIMQDHLSSDATVSREVAADAARPEGSARD
;
A
#
# COMPACT_ATOMS: atom_id res chain seq x y z
N MET A 1 -12.75 -20.30 -8.20
CA MET A 1 -11.58 -19.42 -8.01
C MET A 1 -10.70 -19.62 -9.21
N SER A 2 -10.76 -18.67 -10.14
CA SER A 2 -10.05 -18.70 -11.42
C SER A 2 -8.62 -18.18 -11.22
N GLU A 3 -7.65 -18.78 -11.91
CA GLU A 3 -6.25 -18.33 -11.99
C GLU A 3 -6.19 -17.11 -12.92
N SER A 4 -6.66 -15.95 -12.43
CA SER A 4 -6.50 -14.68 -13.15
C SER A 4 -5.21 -14.02 -12.69
N ALA A 5 -4.13 -14.23 -13.45
CA ALA A 5 -2.95 -13.40 -13.33
C ALA A 5 -3.33 -11.97 -13.76
N LEU A 6 -3.14 -11.00 -12.88
CA LEU A 6 -3.35 -9.59 -13.22
C LEU A 6 -2.50 -9.24 -14.45
N PRO A 7 -3.09 -8.66 -15.51
CA PRO A 7 -2.32 -8.28 -16.70
C PRO A 7 -1.25 -7.25 -16.35
N ALA A 8 -0.15 -7.25 -17.10
CA ALA A 8 0.91 -6.23 -16.98
C ALA A 8 0.30 -4.83 -17.13
N ALA A 9 0.67 -3.90 -16.25
CA ALA A 9 0.10 -2.55 -16.26
C ALA A 9 0.38 -1.86 -17.60
N VAL A 10 -0.69 -1.41 -18.26
CA VAL A 10 -0.61 -0.53 -19.42
C VAL A 10 -0.41 0.90 -18.91
N GLU A 11 0.58 1.63 -19.42
CA GLU A 11 0.76 3.02 -19.06
C GLU A 11 -0.46 3.88 -19.45
N PRO A 12 -0.88 4.85 -18.62
CA PRO A 12 -2.07 5.67 -18.87
C PRO A 12 -2.10 6.38 -20.24
N ALA A 13 -0.94 6.66 -20.83
CA ALA A 13 -0.83 7.43 -22.06
C ALA A 13 -1.26 6.68 -23.35
N THR A 14 -1.42 5.36 -23.31
CA THR A 14 -1.71 4.55 -24.53
C THR A 14 -3.21 4.21 -24.71
N ILE A 15 -4.09 4.88 -23.97
CA ILE A 15 -5.38 4.34 -23.57
C ILE A 15 -6.58 4.73 -24.46
N SER A 16 -6.43 5.68 -25.40
CA SER A 16 -7.56 6.23 -26.17
C SER A 16 -8.34 5.20 -27.01
N HIS A 17 -7.75 4.06 -27.33
CA HIS A 17 -8.40 2.98 -28.09
C HIS A 17 -9.08 1.90 -27.23
N LEU A 18 -8.89 1.94 -25.91
CA LEU A 18 -9.46 0.95 -25.00
C LEU A 18 -10.92 1.27 -24.67
N SER A 19 -11.73 0.22 -24.45
CA SER A 19 -13.08 0.38 -23.89
C SER A 19 -13.03 0.96 -22.48
N VAL A 20 -14.10 1.63 -22.03
CA VAL A 20 -14.20 2.22 -20.69
C VAL A 20 -13.80 1.22 -19.60
N ASP A 21 -14.32 -0.01 -19.66
CA ASP A 21 -14.00 -1.05 -18.68
C ASP A 21 -12.52 -1.46 -18.69
N GLN A 22 -11.90 -1.55 -19.87
CA GLN A 22 -10.45 -1.81 -19.96
C GLN A 22 -9.60 -0.67 -19.39
N ARG A 23 -10.06 0.58 -19.51
CA ARG A 23 -9.36 1.73 -18.91
C ARG A 23 -9.43 1.70 -17.40
N PHE A 24 -10.60 1.43 -16.84
CA PHE A 24 -10.77 1.29 -15.40
C PHE A 24 -9.96 0.10 -14.85
N LEU A 25 -10.01 -1.07 -15.50
CA LEU A 25 -9.14 -2.20 -15.14
C LEU A 25 -7.67 -1.80 -15.08
N GLY A 26 -7.14 -1.21 -16.16
CA GLY A 26 -5.74 -0.78 -16.21
C GLY A 26 -5.41 0.28 -15.14
N LEU A 27 -6.32 1.22 -14.88
CA LEU A 27 -6.13 2.26 -13.88
C LEU A 27 -6.15 1.70 -12.44
N GLY A 28 -7.05 0.76 -12.15
CA GLY A 28 -7.14 0.07 -10.87
C GLY A 28 -5.87 -0.74 -10.60
N ASP A 29 -5.45 -1.53 -11.59
CA ASP A 29 -4.24 -2.35 -11.49
C ASP A 29 -2.98 -1.49 -11.34
N TYR A 30 -2.87 -0.39 -12.09
CA TYR A 30 -1.76 0.55 -11.96
C TYR A 30 -1.66 1.12 -10.54
N PHE A 31 -2.79 1.51 -9.94
CA PHE A 31 -2.82 2.01 -8.57
C PHE A 31 -2.43 0.94 -7.55
N LEU A 32 -2.98 -0.26 -7.66
CA LEU A 32 -2.63 -1.38 -6.77
C LEU A 32 -1.15 -1.72 -6.85
N GLN A 33 -0.58 -1.78 -8.05
CA GLN A 33 0.86 -2.02 -8.24
C GLN A 33 1.73 -0.90 -7.68
N ALA A 34 1.29 0.36 -7.75
CA ALA A 34 2.00 1.48 -7.15
C ALA A 34 2.01 1.35 -5.61
N VAL A 35 0.86 1.02 -5.01
CA VAL A 35 0.75 0.78 -3.57
C VAL A 35 1.58 -0.42 -3.13
N GLU A 36 1.55 -1.52 -3.88
CA GLU A 36 2.34 -2.73 -3.59
C GLU A 36 3.84 -2.43 -3.64
N ARG A 37 4.32 -1.72 -4.67
CA ARG A 37 5.71 -1.27 -4.75
C ARG A 37 6.12 -0.41 -3.55
N LEU A 38 5.23 0.44 -3.04
CA LEU A 38 5.47 1.21 -1.82
C LEU A 38 5.56 0.32 -0.58
N ARG A 39 4.66 -0.66 -0.42
CA ARG A 39 4.70 -1.63 0.68
C ARG A 39 6.00 -2.44 0.65
N ASP A 40 6.38 -2.97 -0.50
CA ASP A 40 7.60 -3.77 -0.67
C ASP A 40 8.85 -2.95 -0.39
N THR A 41 8.90 -1.71 -0.90
CA THR A 41 10.00 -0.78 -0.64
C THR A 41 10.09 -0.45 0.86
N HIS A 42 8.96 -0.19 1.51
CA HIS A 42 8.91 0.07 2.94
C HIS A 42 9.38 -1.14 3.76
N ALA A 43 8.83 -2.32 3.48
CA ALA A 43 9.18 -3.55 4.17
C ALA A 43 10.67 -3.93 3.98
N GLY A 44 11.20 -3.79 2.77
CA GLY A 44 12.58 -4.12 2.43
C GLY A 44 13.61 -3.15 3.00
N LEU A 45 13.29 -1.85 3.06
CA LEU A 45 14.25 -0.81 3.42
C LEU A 45 14.09 -0.24 4.84
N ALA A 46 12.95 -0.41 5.51
CA ALA A 46 12.73 0.14 6.86
C ALA A 46 13.82 -0.32 7.86
N SER A 47 14.13 -1.63 7.88
CA SER A 47 15.18 -2.14 8.77
C SER A 47 16.58 -1.63 8.40
N ALA A 48 16.83 -1.37 7.12
CA ALA A 48 18.10 -0.80 6.68
C ALA A 48 18.22 0.68 7.08
N ALA A 49 17.13 1.45 6.95
CA ALA A 49 17.06 2.84 7.41
C ALA A 49 17.31 2.93 8.92
N GLN A 50 16.67 2.05 9.70
CA GLN A 50 16.89 1.95 11.15
C GLN A 50 18.36 1.63 11.49
N ARG A 51 18.94 0.61 10.84
CA ARG A 51 20.35 0.24 11.06
C ARG A 51 21.35 1.36 10.75
N LEU A 52 21.04 2.25 9.82
CA LEU A 52 21.90 3.38 9.48
C LEU A 52 21.94 4.45 10.59
N ASP A 53 20.94 4.47 11.46
CA ASP A 53 20.87 5.39 12.60
C ASP A 53 21.35 4.74 13.90
N ASP A 54 21.52 3.42 13.92
CA ASP A 54 22.17 2.71 15.03
C ASP A 54 23.61 3.22 15.24
N LEU A 55 23.96 3.45 16.51
CA LEU A 55 25.28 3.93 16.91
C LEU A 55 26.42 3.05 16.37
N SER A 56 26.21 1.74 16.26
CA SER A 56 27.20 0.81 15.67
C SER A 56 27.57 1.16 14.22
N SER A 57 26.60 1.53 13.39
CA SER A 57 26.85 1.90 11.98
C SER A 57 27.56 3.25 11.85
N VAL A 58 27.21 4.19 12.74
CA VAL A 58 27.89 5.47 12.93
C VAL A 58 29.37 5.23 13.29
N PHE A 59 29.64 4.25 14.16
CA PHE A 59 30.99 3.85 14.55
C PHE A 59 31.77 3.13 13.46
N ASP A 60 31.16 2.24 12.69
CA ASP A 60 31.84 1.54 11.59
C ASP A 60 32.39 2.52 10.55
N GLY A 61 31.65 3.61 10.29
CA GLY A 61 32.11 4.71 9.45
C GLY A 61 33.34 5.43 10.01
N ALA A 62 33.35 5.72 11.32
CA ALA A 62 34.47 6.36 12.00
C ALA A 62 35.71 5.44 12.09
N ARG A 63 35.48 4.15 12.41
CA ARG A 63 36.51 3.10 12.47
C ARG A 63 37.17 2.86 11.11
N SER A 64 36.40 2.92 10.02
CA SER A 64 36.91 2.79 8.65
C SER A 64 37.83 3.94 8.23
N ARG A 65 37.70 5.13 8.84
CA ARG A 65 38.65 6.25 8.66
C ARG A 65 39.90 6.03 9.49
N MET A 66 39.76 5.70 10.78
CA MET A 66 40.88 5.34 11.64
C MET A 66 41.74 4.21 11.08
N ALA A 67 41.11 3.20 10.47
CA ALA A 67 41.81 2.05 9.91
C ALA A 67 42.91 2.43 8.91
N ARG A 68 42.75 3.57 8.21
CA ARG A 68 43.67 4.07 7.18
C ARG A 68 44.83 4.88 7.75
N GLU A 69 44.66 5.49 8.92
CA GLU A 69 45.57 6.54 9.44
C GLU A 69 46.24 6.18 10.77
N ALA A 70 45.61 5.31 11.58
CA ALA A 70 46.11 4.94 12.91
C ALA A 70 46.95 3.64 12.89
N THR A 71 47.97 3.60 13.75
CA THR A 71 48.76 2.38 14.02
C THR A 71 47.94 1.35 14.82
N THR A 72 48.42 0.10 14.88
CA THR A 72 47.78 -0.97 15.67
C THR A 72 47.66 -0.61 17.15
N GLU A 73 48.66 0.06 17.71
CA GLU A 73 48.71 0.49 19.11
C GLU A 73 47.70 1.61 19.40
N GLN A 74 47.57 2.57 18.48
CA GLN A 74 46.57 3.63 18.55
C GLN A 74 45.12 3.11 18.43
N LYS A 75 44.91 2.05 17.64
CA LYS A 75 43.61 1.38 17.55
C LYS A 75 43.21 0.71 18.86
N ALA A 76 44.16 0.18 19.64
CA ALA A 76 43.89 -0.48 20.92
C ALA A 76 43.33 0.51 21.96
N ILE A 77 43.88 1.73 22.02
CA ILE A 77 43.43 2.80 22.94
C ILE A 77 41.97 3.15 22.69
N VAL A 78 41.58 3.27 21.42
CA VAL A 78 40.19 3.58 21.06
C VAL A 78 39.25 2.42 21.39
N VAL A 79 39.65 1.17 21.10
CA VAL A 79 38.86 -0.02 21.46
C VAL A 79 38.64 -0.10 22.97
N GLU A 80 39.65 0.21 23.79
CA GLU A 80 39.52 0.21 25.24
C GLU A 80 38.50 1.25 25.73
N VAL A 81 38.50 2.45 25.15
CA VAL A 81 37.49 3.48 25.47
C VAL A 81 36.10 3.00 25.05
N PHE A 82 35.96 2.37 23.89
CA PHE A 82 34.70 1.80 23.42
C PHE A 82 34.18 0.69 24.33
N ASP A 83 35.02 -0.26 24.71
CA ASP A 83 34.65 -1.38 25.59
C ASP A 83 34.30 -0.90 27.00
N SER A 84 34.76 0.30 27.39
CA SER A 84 34.39 0.95 28.65
C SER A 84 33.03 1.66 28.62
N VAL A 85 32.38 1.76 27.45
CA VAL A 85 31.06 2.38 27.30
C VAL A 85 29.98 1.37 27.65
N PRO A 86 29.09 1.68 28.60
CA PRO A 86 27.96 0.82 28.92
C PRO A 86 27.08 0.60 27.68
N GLU A 87 26.56 -0.62 27.50
CA GLU A 87 25.66 -0.97 26.38
C GLU A 87 24.40 -0.09 26.31
N SER A 88 24.01 0.59 27.40
CA SER A 88 22.92 1.57 27.41
C SER A 88 23.11 2.67 28.47
N GLY A 89 22.50 3.84 28.24
CA GLY A 89 22.33 4.90 29.24
C GLY A 89 23.42 5.97 29.31
N MET A 90 24.48 5.91 28.50
CA MET A 90 25.45 7.01 28.38
C MET A 90 24.90 8.11 27.46
N ALA A 91 24.91 9.35 27.94
CA ALA A 91 24.59 10.51 27.11
C ALA A 91 25.62 10.65 25.97
N ARG A 92 25.16 11.04 24.79
CA ARG A 92 26.00 11.14 23.58
C ARG A 92 27.15 12.13 23.77
N GLU A 93 26.90 13.23 24.47
CA GLU A 93 27.87 14.28 24.78
C GLU A 93 28.98 13.76 25.70
N GLU A 94 28.61 12.95 26.70
CA GLU A 94 29.56 12.31 27.61
C GLU A 94 30.44 11.30 26.89
N PHE A 95 29.85 10.53 25.97
CA PHE A 95 30.61 9.61 25.13
C PHE A 95 31.61 10.36 24.23
N ILE A 96 31.17 11.39 23.51
CA ILE A 96 32.03 12.23 22.66
C ILE A 96 33.17 12.85 23.48
N ARG A 97 32.89 13.33 24.70
CA ARG A 97 33.90 13.89 25.61
C ARG A 97 34.97 12.88 25.96
N ARG A 98 34.59 11.65 26.32
CA ARG A 98 35.55 10.57 26.62
C ARG A 98 36.41 10.20 25.41
N MET A 99 35.81 10.16 24.23
CA MET A 99 36.54 9.93 22.99
C MET A 99 37.54 11.05 22.71
N TRP A 100 37.18 12.30 22.97
CA TRP A 100 38.10 13.44 22.87
C TRP A 100 39.27 13.32 23.85
N GLU A 101 39.00 13.09 25.13
CA GLU A 101 40.04 12.98 26.17
C GLU A 101 41.03 11.84 25.88
N ALA A 102 40.55 10.73 25.32
CA ALA A 102 41.40 9.60 24.98
C ALA A 102 42.22 9.79 23.70
N THR A 103 41.85 10.73 22.83
CA THR A 103 42.45 10.83 21.48
C THR A 103 43.08 12.17 21.15
N SER A 104 42.83 13.23 21.93
CA SER A 104 43.24 14.61 21.61
C SER A 104 44.74 14.80 21.45
N ASP A 105 45.55 13.97 22.10
CA ASP A 105 47.01 14.04 22.03
C ASP A 105 47.59 13.41 20.75
N PHE A 106 46.77 12.68 19.97
CA PHE A 106 47.18 12.11 18.69
C PHE A 106 46.89 13.08 17.53
N SER A 107 47.78 13.11 16.54
CA SER A 107 47.62 13.97 15.35
C SER A 107 46.35 13.69 14.55
N TRP A 108 45.80 12.47 14.63
CA TRP A 108 44.54 12.06 13.97
C TRP A 108 43.31 12.20 14.88
N GLY A 109 43.50 12.43 16.18
CA GLY A 109 42.44 12.42 17.19
C GLY A 109 41.35 13.47 16.93
N PRO A 110 41.71 14.75 16.69
CA PRO A 110 40.73 15.78 16.40
C PRO A 110 39.86 15.49 15.17
N ASP A 111 40.45 14.96 14.09
CA ASP A 111 39.71 14.60 12.87
C ASP A 111 38.78 13.40 13.11
N PHE A 112 39.22 12.42 13.90
CA PHE A 112 38.41 11.28 14.30
C PHE A 112 37.21 11.71 15.17
N VAL A 113 37.45 12.55 16.19
CA VAL A 113 36.38 13.06 17.05
C VAL A 113 35.46 13.98 16.25
N GLY A 114 35.98 14.79 15.34
CA GLY A 114 35.19 15.59 14.41
C GLY A 114 34.26 14.71 13.57
N ALA A 115 34.78 13.63 12.98
CA ALA A 115 33.97 12.67 12.23
C ALA A 115 32.92 11.97 13.12
N LEU A 116 33.24 11.69 14.38
CA LEU A 116 32.31 11.11 15.34
C LEU A 116 31.22 12.10 15.75
N VAL A 117 31.57 13.37 15.99
CA VAL A 117 30.65 14.47 16.26
C VAL A 117 29.72 14.69 15.07
N ASP A 118 30.25 14.72 13.85
CA ASP A 118 29.46 14.83 12.63
C ASP A 118 28.50 13.65 12.51
N ALA A 119 29.00 12.43 12.70
CA ALA A 119 28.20 11.23 12.56
C ALA A 119 27.15 11.11 13.66
N ALA A 120 27.45 11.62 14.86
CA ALA A 120 26.49 11.79 15.93
C ALA A 120 25.43 12.82 15.52
N HIS A 121 25.79 14.06 15.23
CA HIS A 121 24.83 15.14 14.95
C HIS A 121 24.12 15.03 13.60
N ARG A 122 24.38 13.98 12.80
CA ARG A 122 23.60 13.69 11.59
C ARG A 122 22.12 13.57 11.94
N GLN A 123 21.29 14.11 11.04
CA GLN A 123 19.86 13.91 11.10
C GLN A 123 19.55 12.41 10.94
N PRO A 124 18.67 11.85 11.80
CA PRO A 124 18.20 10.48 11.64
C PRO A 124 17.60 10.28 10.25
N ARG A 125 17.99 9.19 9.59
CA ARG A 125 17.53 8.81 8.26
C ARG A 125 16.20 8.06 8.28
N GLU A 126 15.89 7.34 9.35
CA GLU A 126 14.64 6.59 9.50
C GLU A 126 13.41 7.52 9.40
N PRO A 127 13.31 8.65 10.11
CA PRO A 127 12.19 9.58 9.94
C PRO A 127 12.12 10.19 8.54
N LEU A 128 13.26 10.44 7.88
CA LEU A 128 13.31 10.93 6.51
C LEU A 128 12.77 9.90 5.53
N PHE A 129 13.18 8.64 5.69
CA PHE A 129 12.69 7.51 4.91
C PHE A 129 11.18 7.34 5.06
N HIS A 130 10.68 7.28 6.29
CA HIS A 130 9.25 7.16 6.56
C HIS A 130 8.44 8.36 6.06
N GLY A 131 8.97 9.57 6.22
CA GLY A 131 8.35 10.78 5.67
C GLY A 131 8.28 10.77 4.13
N ALA A 132 9.32 10.27 3.46
CA ALA A 132 9.31 10.08 2.01
C ALA A 132 8.28 9.03 1.59
N MET A 133 8.22 7.88 2.26
CA MET A 133 7.23 6.84 1.97
C MET A 133 5.79 7.32 2.16
N LEU A 134 5.51 8.08 3.22
CA LEU A 134 4.19 8.69 3.43
C LEU A 134 3.84 9.67 2.30
N THR A 135 4.81 10.50 1.91
CA THR A 135 4.62 11.47 0.82
C THR A 135 4.30 10.76 -0.49
N SER A 136 5.06 9.73 -0.85
CA SER A 136 4.82 8.93 -2.03
C SER A 136 3.46 8.22 -2.00
N ALA A 137 3.04 7.67 -0.85
CA ALA A 137 1.74 7.03 -0.72
C ALA A 137 0.57 8.00 -0.95
N VAL A 138 0.64 9.21 -0.37
CA VAL A 138 -0.37 10.25 -0.60
C VAL A 138 -0.37 10.67 -2.08
N SER A 139 0.80 10.86 -2.68
CA SER A 139 0.91 11.20 -4.11
C SER A 139 0.35 10.12 -5.03
N SER A 140 0.55 8.83 -4.72
CA SER A 140 -0.05 7.72 -5.48
C SER A 140 -1.56 7.75 -5.43
N LEU A 141 -2.17 8.05 -4.28
CA LEU A 141 -3.62 8.24 -4.19
C LEU A 141 -4.07 9.47 -4.98
N GLU A 142 -3.42 10.62 -4.82
CA GLU A 142 -3.79 11.86 -5.55
C GLU A 142 -3.73 11.68 -7.07
N ALA A 143 -2.69 11.01 -7.58
CA ALA A 143 -2.59 10.65 -8.99
C ALA A 143 -3.75 9.73 -9.42
N HIS A 144 -4.13 8.75 -8.60
CA HIS A 144 -5.28 7.91 -8.89
C HIS A 144 -6.60 8.70 -8.90
N LEU A 145 -6.79 9.64 -7.97
CA LEU A 145 -7.97 10.53 -7.95
C LEU A 145 -8.03 11.39 -9.22
N ALA A 146 -6.89 11.90 -9.68
CA ALA A 146 -6.77 12.64 -10.92
C ALA A 146 -7.18 11.79 -12.13
N HIS A 147 -6.65 10.57 -12.26
CA HIS A 147 -7.04 9.67 -13.35
C HIS A 147 -8.52 9.27 -13.29
N LEU A 148 -9.11 9.06 -12.11
CA LEU A 148 -10.55 8.80 -11.97
C LEU A 148 -11.38 10.01 -12.44
N ALA A 149 -10.91 11.22 -12.15
CA ALA A 149 -11.54 12.45 -12.61
C ALA A 149 -11.40 12.64 -14.13
N GLU A 150 -10.25 12.28 -14.72
CA GLU A 150 -10.06 12.25 -16.17
C GLU A 150 -11.05 11.30 -16.84
N GLU A 151 -11.15 10.06 -16.35
CA GLU A 151 -12.07 9.08 -16.92
C GLU A 151 -13.53 9.50 -16.78
N TYR A 152 -13.89 10.17 -15.68
CA TYR A 152 -15.19 10.80 -15.54
C TYR A 152 -15.47 11.83 -16.64
N PHE A 153 -14.54 12.75 -16.91
CA PHE A 153 -14.74 13.76 -17.95
C PHE A 153 -14.69 13.19 -19.36
N ARG A 154 -13.91 12.12 -19.61
CA ARG A 154 -13.94 11.40 -20.89
C ARG A 154 -15.27 10.68 -21.11
N ALA A 155 -15.84 10.10 -20.06
CA ALA A 155 -17.12 9.40 -20.12
C ALA A 155 -18.33 10.34 -20.16
N ALA A 156 -18.22 11.53 -19.57
CA ALA A 156 -19.25 12.58 -19.57
C ALA A 156 -18.64 13.96 -19.91
N PRO A 157 -18.24 14.21 -21.17
CA PRO A 157 -17.62 15.48 -21.59
C PRO A 157 -18.47 16.71 -21.30
N GLU A 158 -19.80 16.54 -21.31
CA GLU A 158 -20.75 17.62 -21.02
C GLU A 158 -20.58 18.21 -19.61
N ALA A 159 -20.01 17.44 -18.67
CA ALA A 159 -19.74 17.90 -17.32
C ALA A 159 -18.71 19.04 -17.26
N LEU A 160 -17.92 19.24 -18.34
CA LEU A 160 -17.02 20.38 -18.48
C LEU A 160 -17.78 21.69 -18.74
N HIS A 161 -18.98 21.63 -19.34
CA HIS A 161 -19.80 22.83 -19.58
C HIS A 161 -20.43 23.37 -18.29
N ASP A 162 -20.72 22.47 -17.34
CA ASP A 162 -21.34 22.80 -16.06
C ASP A 162 -20.31 23.29 -15.02
N LEU A 163 -19.09 23.60 -15.43
CA LEU A 163 -18.07 24.22 -14.58
C LEU A 163 -18.42 25.70 -14.33
N PRO A 164 -18.13 26.23 -13.13
CA PRO A 164 -18.17 27.67 -12.90
C PRO A 164 -17.33 28.37 -13.98
N ARG A 165 -17.78 29.52 -14.49
CA ARG A 165 -17.06 30.26 -15.55
C ARG A 165 -15.57 30.47 -15.24
N GLU A 166 -15.24 30.67 -13.97
CA GLU A 166 -13.86 30.88 -13.50
C GLU A 166 -12.96 29.62 -13.63
N SER A 167 -13.57 28.44 -13.65
CA SER A 167 -12.89 27.14 -13.82
C SER A 167 -13.10 26.54 -15.22
N ALA A 168 -13.93 27.17 -16.06
CA ALA A 168 -14.15 26.73 -17.43
C ALA A 168 -13.00 27.22 -18.31
N LYS A 169 -12.32 26.31 -18.99
CA LYS A 169 -11.25 26.68 -19.93
C LYS A 169 -11.86 27.35 -21.16
N GLU A 170 -11.55 28.62 -21.35
CA GLU A 170 -11.88 29.34 -22.59
C GLU A 170 -10.71 29.21 -23.56
N PHE A 171 -10.99 28.75 -24.78
CA PHE A 171 -10.00 28.70 -25.86
C PHE A 171 -10.11 29.95 -26.73
N SER A 172 -8.98 30.60 -27.02
CA SER A 172 -8.97 31.68 -28.00
C SER A 172 -9.15 31.12 -29.41
N LEU A 173 -9.57 31.95 -30.36
CA LEU A 173 -9.64 31.54 -31.77
C LEU A 173 -8.28 31.03 -32.28
N ARG A 174 -7.18 31.59 -31.78
CA ARG A 174 -5.83 31.13 -32.12
C ARG A 174 -5.58 29.70 -31.62
N ASP A 175 -6.04 29.36 -30.41
CA ASP A 175 -5.87 28.03 -29.83
C ASP A 175 -6.68 27.01 -30.61
N ILE A 176 -7.94 27.34 -30.92
CA ILE A 176 -8.83 26.48 -31.72
C ILE A 176 -8.25 26.24 -33.12
N LEU A 177 -7.66 27.26 -33.75
CA LEU A 177 -7.02 27.12 -35.06
C LEU A 177 -5.69 26.36 -35.02
N ALA A 178 -5.03 26.29 -33.86
CA ALA A 178 -3.80 25.52 -33.66
C ALA A 178 -4.08 24.05 -33.37
N MET A 179 -5.26 23.74 -32.81
CA MET A 179 -5.72 22.37 -32.55
C MET A 179 -6.12 21.67 -33.84
N SER A 180 -5.74 20.39 -33.94
CA SER A 180 -6.01 19.52 -35.09
C SER A 180 -7.43 18.95 -35.09
N SER A 181 -8.10 18.94 -33.93
CA SER A 181 -9.40 18.29 -33.75
C SER A 181 -10.17 18.81 -32.52
N ILE A 182 -11.47 18.50 -32.44
CA ILE A 182 -12.28 18.80 -31.25
C ILE A 182 -11.84 17.94 -30.06
N GLU A 183 -11.40 16.73 -30.34
CA GLU A 183 -10.86 15.77 -29.37
C GLU A 183 -9.61 16.35 -28.68
N GLU A 184 -8.72 17.00 -29.42
CA GLU A 184 -7.56 17.69 -28.86
C GLU A 184 -7.97 18.85 -27.94
N ALA A 185 -8.99 19.61 -28.34
CA ALA A 185 -9.54 20.67 -27.50
C ALA A 185 -10.16 20.11 -26.21
N LEU A 186 -10.85 18.96 -26.29
CA LEU A 186 -11.44 18.30 -25.15
C LEU A 186 -10.37 17.81 -24.17
N GLU A 187 -9.35 17.08 -24.64
CA GLU A 187 -8.26 16.60 -23.77
C GLU A 187 -7.52 17.78 -23.13
N ALA A 188 -7.27 18.85 -23.88
CA ALA A 188 -6.66 20.06 -23.31
C ALA A 188 -7.54 20.73 -22.24
N ALA A 189 -8.87 20.62 -22.33
CA ALA A 189 -9.79 21.12 -21.31
C ALA A 189 -9.79 20.23 -20.06
N ILE A 190 -9.80 18.91 -20.26
CA ILE A 190 -9.68 17.91 -19.19
C ILE A 190 -8.38 18.13 -18.41
N GLU A 191 -7.24 18.13 -19.10
CA GLU A 191 -5.91 18.31 -18.48
C GLU A 191 -5.85 19.59 -17.62
N SER A 192 -6.35 20.70 -18.16
CA SER A 192 -6.39 21.97 -17.42
C SER A 192 -7.24 21.87 -16.15
N ARG A 193 -8.39 21.18 -16.24
CA ARG A 193 -9.29 21.02 -15.09
C ARG A 193 -8.68 20.11 -14.03
N ILE A 194 -8.00 19.04 -14.44
CA ILE A 194 -7.33 18.11 -13.54
C ILE A 194 -6.14 18.78 -12.86
N SER A 195 -5.38 19.60 -13.59
CA SER A 195 -4.30 20.41 -13.02
C SER A 195 -4.83 21.32 -11.91
N GLU A 196 -5.92 22.05 -12.14
CA GLU A 196 -6.57 22.90 -11.13
C GLU A 196 -7.00 22.11 -9.88
N LEU A 197 -7.64 20.94 -10.07
CA LEU A 197 -8.05 20.06 -8.98
C LEU A 197 -6.86 19.54 -8.18
N SER A 198 -5.75 19.21 -8.86
CA SER A 198 -4.53 18.66 -8.26
C SER A 198 -3.76 19.67 -7.40
N TYR A 199 -3.90 20.98 -7.67
CA TYR A 199 -3.40 22.02 -6.76
C TYR A 199 -4.24 22.19 -5.49
N GLY A 200 -5.42 21.56 -5.44
CA GLY A 200 -6.30 21.55 -4.28
C GLY A 200 -5.76 20.67 -3.14
N ASN A 201 -6.56 20.57 -2.07
CA ASN A 201 -6.31 19.64 -0.97
C ASN A 201 -7.36 18.51 -0.97
N LEU A 202 -7.29 17.59 -0.01
CA LEU A 202 -8.27 16.51 0.15
C LEU A 202 -9.73 17.02 0.21
N ALA A 203 -9.98 18.22 0.75
CA ALA A 203 -11.31 18.81 0.78
C ALA A 203 -11.79 19.21 -0.63
N GLY A 204 -10.88 19.67 -1.51
CA GLY A 204 -11.16 19.92 -2.92
C GLY A 204 -11.56 18.64 -3.67
N TRP A 205 -10.79 17.56 -3.49
CA TRP A 205 -11.15 16.24 -4.02
C TRP A 205 -12.51 15.76 -3.50
N ARG A 206 -12.75 15.88 -2.20
CA ARG A 206 -14.04 15.54 -1.59
C ARG A 206 -15.20 16.31 -2.22
N ALA A 207 -15.07 17.63 -2.37
CA ALA A 207 -16.09 18.45 -2.99
C ALA A 207 -16.35 18.01 -4.43
N PHE A 208 -15.30 17.74 -5.21
CA PHE A 208 -15.42 17.26 -6.57
C PHE A 208 -16.20 15.94 -6.67
N PHE A 209 -15.80 14.89 -5.95
CA PHE A 209 -16.47 13.59 -5.98
C PHE A 209 -17.92 13.68 -5.48
N LYS A 210 -18.17 14.50 -4.46
CA LYS A 210 -19.52 14.73 -3.94
C LYS A 210 -20.40 15.45 -4.96
N ASP A 211 -19.96 16.58 -5.49
CA ASP A 211 -20.82 17.46 -6.27
C ASP A 211 -21.03 16.92 -7.69
N ARG A 212 -19.99 16.37 -8.30
CA ARG A 212 -20.01 15.88 -9.70
C ARG A 212 -20.41 14.43 -9.82
N MET A 213 -19.95 13.59 -8.91
CA MET A 213 -20.22 12.15 -8.98
C MET A 213 -21.24 11.65 -7.95
N LYS A 214 -21.68 12.48 -7.00
CA LYS A 214 -22.55 12.06 -5.88
C LYS A 214 -21.92 10.93 -5.08
N ILE A 215 -20.60 11.01 -4.87
CA ILE A 215 -19.81 10.07 -4.09
C ILE A 215 -19.33 10.77 -2.81
N GLU A 216 -19.74 10.25 -1.65
CA GLU A 216 -19.32 10.75 -0.34
C GLU A 216 -18.05 10.01 0.11
N MET A 217 -16.87 10.57 -0.18
CA MET A 217 -15.58 10.01 0.23
C MET A 217 -15.49 9.59 1.72
N PRO A 218 -16.05 10.34 2.68
CA PRO A 218 -16.00 9.95 4.09
C PRO A 218 -16.64 8.58 4.39
N GLU A 219 -17.67 8.18 3.64
CA GLU A 219 -18.34 6.88 3.82
C GLU A 219 -17.53 5.70 3.25
N MET A 220 -16.50 6.01 2.45
CA MET A 220 -15.60 5.04 1.84
C MET A 220 -14.33 4.80 2.67
N ALA A 221 -14.01 5.72 3.58
CA ALA A 221 -12.87 5.58 4.47
C ALA A 221 -13.15 4.61 5.62
N LEU A 222 -12.10 3.96 6.13
CA LEU A 222 -12.14 3.26 7.41
C LEU A 222 -12.34 4.27 8.56
N ASP A 223 -11.51 5.30 8.55
CA ASP A 223 -11.58 6.45 9.45
C ASP A 223 -11.24 7.71 8.65
N TRP A 224 -12.26 8.53 8.39
CA TRP A 224 -12.09 9.76 7.64
C TRP A 224 -11.21 10.78 8.36
N SER A 225 -11.25 10.82 9.70
CA SER A 225 -10.47 11.76 10.50
C SER A 225 -8.97 11.40 10.45
N ALA A 226 -8.65 10.10 10.54
CA ALA A 226 -7.29 9.61 10.38
C ALA A 226 -6.74 9.90 8.97
N LEU A 227 -7.57 9.77 7.92
CA LEU A 227 -7.14 10.14 6.56
C LEU A 227 -6.86 11.64 6.41
N ILE A 228 -7.69 12.53 6.99
CA ILE A 228 -7.37 13.96 7.00
C ILE A 228 -6.02 14.19 7.68
N GLU A 229 -5.77 13.52 8.81
CA GLU A 229 -4.51 13.62 9.54
C GLU A 229 -3.30 13.18 8.70
N VAL A 230 -3.43 12.08 7.95
CA VAL A 230 -2.40 11.61 7.01
C VAL A 230 -2.03 12.69 5.98
N PHE A 231 -3.03 13.35 5.38
CA PHE A 231 -2.78 14.42 4.41
C PHE A 231 -2.15 15.66 5.07
N GLU A 232 -2.63 16.07 6.25
CA GLU A 232 -2.08 17.22 6.97
C GLU A 232 -0.66 16.95 7.51
N ARG A 233 -0.36 15.71 7.93
CA ARG A 233 0.99 15.29 8.31
C ARG A 233 1.93 15.30 7.12
N ARG A 234 1.51 14.81 5.96
CA ARG A 234 2.27 14.93 4.70
C ARG A 234 2.59 16.39 4.40
N ASN A 235 1.62 17.29 4.54
CA ASN A 235 1.86 18.73 4.35
C ASN A 235 2.90 19.29 5.34
N CYS A 236 2.90 18.81 6.58
CA CYS A 236 3.91 19.21 7.57
C CYS A 236 5.29 18.65 7.24
N ILE A 237 5.39 17.42 6.74
CA ILE A 237 6.67 16.84 6.27
C ILE A 237 7.25 17.67 5.13
N VAL A 238 6.44 17.97 4.11
CA VAL A 238 6.91 18.67 2.91
C VAL A 238 7.21 20.15 3.16
N HIS A 239 6.39 20.84 3.96
CA HIS A 239 6.45 22.30 4.07
C HIS A 239 6.88 22.84 5.44
N HIS A 240 6.98 21.98 6.46
CA HIS A 240 7.25 22.40 7.84
C HIS A 240 8.27 21.48 8.54
N GLU A 241 9.14 20.80 7.79
CA GLU A 241 10.20 19.93 8.32
C GLU A 241 9.66 18.83 9.27
N GLY A 242 8.45 18.35 9.01
CA GLY A 242 7.78 17.36 9.86
C GLY A 242 7.30 17.91 11.21
N ARG A 243 7.18 19.24 11.36
CA ARG A 243 6.66 19.88 12.57
C ARG A 243 5.20 20.30 12.41
N ALA A 244 4.43 20.20 13.49
CA ALA A 244 3.04 20.58 13.53
C ALA A 244 2.86 22.06 13.18
N SER A 245 2.15 22.34 12.08
CA SER A 245 1.80 23.70 11.71
C SER A 245 0.56 24.19 12.46
N ARG A 246 0.31 25.51 12.46
CA ARG A 246 -0.96 26.08 12.97
C ARG A 246 -2.19 25.52 12.25
N ARG A 247 -2.05 25.15 10.98
CA ARG A 247 -3.10 24.52 10.19
C ARG A 247 -3.35 23.10 10.70
N TYR A 248 -2.30 22.30 10.87
CA TYR A 248 -2.39 20.93 11.37
C TYR A 248 -3.15 20.85 12.71
N VAL A 249 -2.72 21.64 13.71
CA VAL A 249 -3.35 21.66 15.05
C VAL A 249 -4.81 22.12 15.02
N ARG A 250 -5.19 22.96 14.04
CA ARG A 250 -6.58 23.40 13.87
C ARG A 250 -7.45 22.37 13.15
N SER A 251 -6.88 21.66 12.19
CA SER A 251 -7.60 20.73 11.32
C SER A 251 -7.85 19.38 11.98
N ILE A 252 -7.02 19.00 12.97
CA ILE A 252 -7.04 17.68 13.61
C ILE A 252 -7.32 17.85 15.10
N GLU A 253 -8.19 17.00 15.66
CA GLU A 253 -8.38 16.93 17.12
C GLU A 253 -7.15 16.25 17.75
N THR A 254 -6.21 17.06 18.26
CA THR A 254 -4.92 16.58 18.75
C THR A 254 -4.46 17.33 20.00
N GLN A 255 -3.63 16.67 20.80
CA GLN A 255 -2.93 17.28 21.94
C GLN A 255 -1.57 17.87 21.54
N VAL A 256 -1.18 17.73 20.28
CA VAL A 256 0.09 18.23 19.74
C VAL A 256 0.06 19.76 19.65
N SER A 257 1.13 20.40 20.14
CA SER A 257 1.32 21.85 20.06
C SER A 257 1.98 22.25 18.75
N VAL A 258 1.80 23.51 18.35
CA VAL A 258 2.47 24.06 17.15
C VAL A 258 3.98 23.98 17.35
N HIS A 259 4.70 23.56 16.29
CA HIS A 259 6.15 23.31 16.23
C HIS A 259 6.65 21.99 16.85
N ASP A 260 5.77 21.22 17.48
CA ASP A 260 6.09 19.87 17.93
C ASP A 260 6.45 18.98 16.74
N THR A 261 7.42 18.08 16.93
CA THR A 261 7.82 17.12 15.90
C THR A 261 6.76 16.02 15.74
N LEU A 262 6.30 15.80 14.51
CA LEU A 262 5.36 14.75 14.16
C LEU A 262 6.11 13.47 13.82
N GLN A 263 6.18 12.55 14.77
CA GLN A 263 6.84 11.25 14.59
C GLN A 263 6.13 10.42 13.52
N THR A 264 6.88 9.94 12.54
CA THR A 264 6.35 9.10 11.44
C THR A 264 7.16 7.82 11.45
N ASP A 265 6.66 6.82 12.17
CA ASP A 265 7.32 5.53 12.33
C ASP A 265 6.83 4.50 11.29
N ARG A 266 7.40 3.29 11.38
CA ARG A 266 7.05 2.18 10.51
C ARG A 266 5.56 1.85 10.55
N ASP A 267 4.98 1.73 11.73
CA ASP A 267 3.60 1.27 11.91
C ASP A 267 2.62 2.32 11.41
N TYR A 268 2.90 3.59 11.68
CA TYR A 268 2.12 4.71 11.16
C TYR A 268 2.09 4.70 9.63
N VAL A 269 3.25 4.56 8.96
CA VAL A 269 3.31 4.53 7.49
C VAL A 269 2.52 3.34 6.93
N GLN A 270 2.63 2.17 7.55
CA GLN A 270 1.90 0.98 7.12
C GLN A 270 0.37 1.16 7.23
N GLN A 271 -0.08 1.76 8.32
CA GLN A 271 -1.49 2.07 8.54
C GLN A 271 -1.98 3.13 7.55
N ALA A 272 -1.19 4.17 7.30
CA ALA A 272 -1.50 5.21 6.32
C ALA A 272 -1.62 4.63 4.90
N ILE A 273 -0.67 3.80 4.46
CA ILE A 273 -0.73 3.13 3.15
C ILE A 273 -2.02 2.29 3.05
N SER A 274 -2.36 1.54 4.09
CA SER A 274 -3.57 0.71 4.11
C SER A 274 -4.86 1.52 4.03
N ALA A 275 -4.94 2.64 4.75
CA ALA A 275 -6.09 3.54 4.70
C ALA A 275 -6.24 4.22 3.33
N LEU A 276 -5.13 4.65 2.73
CA LEU A 276 -5.09 5.28 1.41
C LEU A 276 -5.47 4.27 0.30
N GLU A 277 -4.94 3.05 0.36
CA GLU A 277 -5.27 1.95 -0.55
C GLU A 277 -6.77 1.63 -0.52
N LEU A 278 -7.34 1.44 0.68
CA LEU A 278 -8.76 1.12 0.83
C LEU A 278 -9.65 2.23 0.27
N LEU A 279 -9.34 3.50 0.57
CA LEU A 279 -10.07 4.64 0.02
C LEU A 279 -9.96 4.66 -1.53
N GLY A 280 -8.75 4.47 -2.06
CA GLY A 280 -8.50 4.44 -3.49
C GLY A 280 -9.31 3.35 -4.20
N ILE A 281 -9.28 2.12 -3.69
CA ILE A 281 -10.04 0.99 -4.24
C ILE A 281 -11.56 1.26 -4.19
N ARG A 282 -12.09 1.71 -3.05
CA ARG A 282 -13.54 1.94 -2.92
C ARG A 282 -14.02 3.09 -3.82
N LEU A 283 -13.21 4.13 -3.97
CA LEU A 283 -13.49 5.21 -4.93
C LEU A 283 -13.43 4.70 -6.37
N HIS A 284 -12.40 3.92 -6.71
CA HIS A 284 -12.25 3.31 -8.02
C HIS A 284 -13.53 2.55 -8.42
N VAL A 285 -13.98 1.65 -7.55
CA VAL A 285 -15.21 0.87 -7.76
C VAL A 285 -16.42 1.78 -7.89
N ALA A 286 -16.57 2.76 -7.01
CA ALA A 286 -17.72 3.65 -7.02
C ALA A 286 -17.82 4.50 -8.29
N VAL A 287 -16.68 4.92 -8.85
CA VAL A 287 -16.61 5.66 -10.12
C VAL A 287 -16.85 4.70 -11.28
N TRP A 288 -16.15 3.58 -11.33
CA TRP A 288 -16.25 2.60 -12.43
C TRP A 288 -17.70 2.11 -12.60
N ARG A 289 -18.41 1.81 -11.51
CA ARG A 289 -19.83 1.40 -11.54
C ARG A 289 -20.78 2.38 -12.23
N LYS A 290 -20.41 3.67 -12.35
CA LYS A 290 -21.24 4.67 -13.02
C LYS A 290 -21.15 4.58 -14.54
N PHE A 291 -20.05 4.03 -15.06
CA PHE A 291 -19.71 4.05 -16.48
C PHE A 291 -19.52 2.65 -17.07
N THR A 292 -19.46 1.63 -16.23
CA THR A 292 -19.23 0.26 -16.65
C THR A 292 -20.28 -0.22 -17.64
N THR A 293 -19.84 -0.92 -18.68
CA THR A 293 -20.73 -1.62 -19.60
C THR A 293 -20.91 -3.09 -19.23
N ASP A 294 -20.03 -3.60 -18.36
CA ASP A 294 -20.04 -4.95 -17.84
C ASP A 294 -19.81 -4.97 -16.32
N ALA A 295 -20.91 -5.03 -15.56
CA ALA A 295 -20.86 -5.07 -14.10
C ALA A 295 -20.14 -6.30 -13.54
N SER A 296 -19.99 -7.38 -14.32
CA SER A 296 -19.27 -8.58 -13.87
C SER A 296 -17.77 -8.31 -13.74
N LEU A 297 -17.17 -7.51 -14.63
CA LEU A 297 -15.77 -7.12 -14.56
C LEU A 297 -15.44 -6.35 -13.28
N VAL A 298 -16.35 -5.47 -12.84
CA VAL A 298 -16.21 -4.77 -11.56
C VAL A 298 -16.24 -5.78 -10.40
N GLY A 299 -17.17 -6.74 -10.45
CA GLY A 299 -17.29 -7.80 -9.46
C GLY A 299 -16.03 -8.66 -9.35
N GLU A 300 -15.51 -9.11 -10.49
CA GLU A 300 -14.29 -9.92 -10.59
C GLU A 300 -13.06 -9.16 -10.07
N TRP A 301 -12.90 -7.90 -10.44
CA TRP A 301 -11.78 -7.08 -9.98
C TRP A 301 -11.82 -6.84 -8.46
N VAL A 302 -13.00 -6.56 -7.91
CA VAL A 302 -13.17 -6.41 -6.45
C VAL A 302 -12.93 -7.73 -5.73
N GLU A 303 -13.40 -8.86 -6.25
CA GLU A 303 -13.15 -10.18 -5.68
C GLU A 303 -11.66 -10.49 -5.61
N ALA A 304 -10.95 -10.32 -6.72
CA ALA A 304 -9.52 -10.57 -6.83
C ALA A 304 -8.73 -9.69 -5.86
N THR A 305 -9.06 -8.40 -5.80
CA THR A 305 -8.41 -7.44 -4.90
C THR A 305 -8.70 -7.76 -3.42
N SER A 306 -9.95 -8.11 -3.10
CA SER A 306 -10.36 -8.52 -1.75
C SER A 306 -9.63 -9.78 -1.29
N PHE A 307 -9.47 -10.74 -2.20
CA PHE A 307 -8.78 -12.00 -1.95
C PHE A 307 -7.26 -11.82 -1.81
N ALA A 308 -6.66 -10.91 -2.59
CA ALA A 308 -5.26 -10.53 -2.42
C ALA A 308 -5.00 -9.93 -1.02
N ALA A 309 -5.84 -8.98 -0.58
CA ALA A 309 -5.76 -8.43 0.77
C ALA A 309 -5.95 -9.51 1.85
N LEU A 310 -6.86 -10.46 1.63
CA LEU A 310 -7.08 -11.61 2.52
C LEU A 310 -5.82 -12.49 2.62
N ARG A 311 -5.15 -12.76 1.50
CA ARG A 311 -3.88 -13.52 1.45
C ARG A 311 -2.75 -12.84 2.19
N ARG A 312 -2.71 -11.50 2.17
CA ARG A 312 -1.74 -10.68 2.92
C ARG A 312 -2.10 -10.53 4.40
N GLU A 313 -3.18 -11.14 4.86
CA GLU A 313 -3.69 -11.04 6.24
C GLU A 313 -4.03 -9.60 6.65
N GLU A 314 -4.37 -8.75 5.66
CA GLU A 314 -4.82 -7.38 5.87
C GLU A 314 -6.31 -7.38 6.22
N TRP A 315 -6.63 -7.97 7.38
CA TRP A 315 -7.99 -8.38 7.72
C TRP A 315 -9.02 -7.23 7.67
N ALA A 316 -8.67 -6.04 8.16
CA ALA A 316 -9.55 -4.88 8.13
C ALA A 316 -9.83 -4.40 6.70
N THR A 317 -8.80 -4.32 5.87
CA THR A 317 -8.94 -3.98 4.44
C THR A 317 -9.80 -5.01 3.73
N SER A 318 -9.49 -6.30 3.90
CA SER A 318 -10.22 -7.40 3.28
C SER A 318 -11.71 -7.40 3.69
N LEU A 319 -12.01 -7.17 4.97
CA LEU A 319 -13.38 -7.05 5.47
C LEU A 319 -14.17 -6.00 4.67
N HIS A 320 -13.66 -4.78 4.57
CA HIS A 320 -14.34 -3.69 3.88
C HIS A 320 -14.42 -3.88 2.35
N LEU A 321 -13.43 -4.53 1.74
CA LEU A 321 -13.48 -4.86 0.32
C LEU A 321 -14.54 -5.94 0.04
N TYR A 322 -14.66 -6.96 0.89
CA TYR A 322 -15.74 -7.94 0.78
C TYR A 322 -17.13 -7.34 1.06
N GLU A 323 -17.26 -6.37 1.97
CA GLU A 323 -18.50 -5.58 2.13
C GLU A 323 -18.83 -4.79 0.86
N THR A 324 -17.81 -4.21 0.23
CA THR A 324 -17.95 -3.51 -1.05
C THR A 324 -18.40 -4.47 -2.14
N TRP A 325 -17.81 -5.67 -2.23
CA TRP A 325 -18.21 -6.71 -3.19
C TRP A 325 -19.67 -7.12 -3.00
N ARG A 326 -20.12 -7.31 -1.75
CA ARG A 326 -21.53 -7.64 -1.44
C ARG A 326 -22.54 -6.54 -1.80
N SER A 327 -22.08 -5.30 -1.97
CA SER A 327 -22.94 -4.21 -2.46
C SER A 327 -23.17 -4.25 -3.98
N LEU A 328 -22.46 -5.14 -4.70
CA LEU A 328 -22.60 -5.37 -6.12
C LEU A 328 -23.66 -6.45 -6.41
N PRO A 329 -24.22 -6.50 -7.63
CA PRO A 329 -25.10 -7.59 -8.03
C PRO A 329 -24.30 -8.89 -8.14
N LEU A 330 -24.36 -9.73 -7.11
CA LEU A 330 -23.69 -11.03 -7.05
C LEU A 330 -24.65 -12.18 -7.37
N SER A 331 -24.12 -13.24 -7.99
CA SER A 331 -24.79 -14.54 -8.02
C SER A 331 -24.95 -15.12 -6.62
N ASN A 332 -25.83 -16.11 -6.45
CA ASN A 332 -26.00 -16.78 -5.17
C ASN A 332 -24.69 -17.41 -4.67
N HIS A 333 -23.91 -18.00 -5.58
CA HIS A 333 -22.62 -18.61 -5.23
C HIS A 333 -21.60 -17.57 -4.75
N GLU A 334 -21.45 -16.46 -5.47
CA GLU A 334 -20.55 -15.36 -5.10
C GLU A 334 -20.95 -14.71 -3.77
N SER A 335 -22.25 -14.50 -3.55
CA SER A 335 -22.76 -13.94 -2.29
C SER A 335 -22.38 -14.80 -1.08
N ILE A 336 -22.49 -16.13 -1.22
CA ILE A 336 -22.09 -17.07 -0.16
C ILE A 336 -20.56 -17.09 0.00
N LEU A 337 -19.78 -17.08 -1.09
CA LEU A 337 -18.32 -16.97 -1.01
C LEU A 337 -17.85 -15.68 -0.32
N ALA A 338 -18.47 -14.54 -0.65
CA ALA A 338 -18.21 -13.27 0.02
C ALA A 338 -18.52 -13.36 1.51
N HIS A 339 -19.60 -14.07 1.90
CA HIS A 339 -19.93 -14.31 3.30
C HIS A 339 -18.85 -15.16 4.02
N VAL A 340 -18.38 -16.24 3.40
CA VAL A 340 -17.27 -17.06 3.95
C VAL A 340 -16.04 -16.21 4.21
N ASN A 341 -15.63 -15.42 3.23
CA ASN A 341 -14.41 -14.62 3.36
C ASN A 341 -14.58 -13.43 4.32
N LEU A 342 -15.79 -12.88 4.48
CA LEU A 342 -16.10 -11.93 5.56
C LEU A 342 -15.96 -12.56 6.94
N LEU A 343 -16.52 -13.76 7.14
CA LEU A 343 -16.37 -14.48 8.41
C LEU A 343 -14.90 -14.77 8.71
N LEU A 344 -14.13 -15.12 7.67
CA LEU A 344 -12.69 -15.32 7.80
C LEU A 344 -11.95 -14.03 8.18
N ALA A 345 -12.27 -12.91 7.53
CA ALA A 345 -11.69 -11.61 7.87
C ALA A 345 -12.05 -11.18 9.31
N LYS A 346 -13.32 -11.32 9.71
CA LYS A 346 -13.77 -11.08 11.11
C LYS A 346 -13.01 -11.94 12.11
N LYS A 347 -12.85 -13.24 11.82
CA LYS A 347 -12.04 -14.16 12.62
C LYS A 347 -10.58 -13.70 12.71
N GLY A 348 -10.01 -13.17 11.62
CA GLY A 348 -8.66 -12.63 11.61
C GLY A 348 -8.48 -11.39 12.50
N ILE A 349 -9.49 -10.50 12.55
CA ILE A 349 -9.45 -9.30 13.40
C ILE A 349 -9.66 -9.63 14.88
N HIS A 350 -10.66 -10.46 15.19
CA HIS A 350 -11.17 -10.62 16.56
C HIS A 350 -10.88 -12.00 17.18
N GLY A 351 -10.24 -12.91 16.43
CA GLY A 351 -10.04 -14.30 16.81
C GLY A 351 -11.28 -15.17 16.60
N LEU A 352 -11.11 -16.49 16.75
CA LEU A 352 -12.18 -17.48 16.54
C LEU A 352 -13.35 -17.27 17.52
N THR A 353 -13.06 -17.02 18.80
CA THR A 353 -14.07 -16.88 19.85
C THR A 353 -15.12 -15.81 19.52
N ALA A 354 -14.73 -14.74 18.83
CA ALA A 354 -15.62 -13.64 18.49
C ALA A 354 -16.56 -13.96 17.31
N ALA A 355 -16.16 -14.86 16.40
CA ALA A 355 -16.94 -15.24 15.22
C ALA A 355 -17.64 -16.60 15.37
N GLN A 356 -17.29 -17.40 16.37
CA GLN A 356 -17.71 -18.80 16.50
C GLN A 356 -19.23 -18.96 16.48
N ALA A 357 -19.97 -18.19 17.28
CA ALA A 357 -21.43 -18.30 17.34
C ALA A 357 -22.10 -17.97 15.99
N GLU A 358 -21.58 -16.97 15.26
CA GLU A 358 -22.07 -16.61 13.92
C GLU A 358 -21.81 -17.75 12.92
N ILE A 359 -20.61 -18.34 12.95
CA ILE A 359 -20.22 -19.45 12.07
C ILE A 359 -21.02 -20.72 12.39
N GLU A 360 -21.24 -21.04 13.67
CA GLU A 360 -22.02 -22.21 14.10
C GLU A 360 -23.49 -22.09 13.67
N ALA A 361 -24.08 -20.89 13.81
CA ALA A 361 -25.45 -20.61 13.41
C ALA A 361 -25.66 -20.58 11.89
N TRP A 362 -24.60 -20.40 11.10
CA TRP A 362 -24.68 -20.39 9.65
C TRP A 362 -25.12 -21.76 9.12
N ASP A 363 -26.37 -21.82 8.63
CA ASP A 363 -26.93 -23.02 8.03
C ASP A 363 -26.38 -23.22 6.61
N VAL A 364 -25.67 -24.33 6.43
CA VAL A 364 -25.11 -24.78 5.16
C VAL A 364 -25.90 -25.94 4.55
N SER A 365 -26.99 -26.35 5.20
CA SER A 365 -27.85 -27.41 4.68
C SER A 365 -28.49 -26.97 3.36
N GLY A 366 -28.35 -27.80 2.33
CA GLY A 366 -28.81 -27.49 0.97
C GLY A 366 -27.91 -26.56 0.16
N LEU A 367 -26.78 -26.10 0.71
CA LEU A 367 -25.73 -25.42 -0.06
C LEU A 367 -24.77 -26.44 -0.71
N ASP A 368 -23.95 -25.96 -1.65
CA ASP A 368 -22.85 -26.75 -2.23
C ASP A 368 -21.89 -27.22 -1.11
N GLU A 369 -21.40 -28.46 -1.21
CA GLU A 369 -20.56 -29.13 -0.21
C GLU A 369 -19.29 -28.32 0.15
N ILE A 370 -18.80 -27.48 -0.78
CA ILE A 370 -17.67 -26.59 -0.52
C ILE A 370 -17.94 -25.61 0.65
N PHE A 371 -19.20 -25.23 0.88
CA PHE A 371 -19.56 -24.31 1.96
C PHE A 371 -19.63 -25.00 3.33
N ALA A 372 -20.00 -26.29 3.37
CA ALA A 372 -19.84 -27.09 4.58
C ALA A 372 -18.35 -27.27 4.92
N PHE A 373 -17.49 -27.54 3.92
CA PHE A 373 -16.05 -27.54 4.11
C PHE A 373 -15.52 -26.19 4.63
N ALA A 374 -16.04 -25.07 4.09
CA ALA A 374 -15.66 -23.75 4.56
C ALA A 374 -16.06 -23.51 6.01
N LYS A 375 -17.27 -23.90 6.42
CA LYS A 375 -17.72 -23.84 7.81
C LYS A 375 -16.79 -24.62 8.74
N TYR A 376 -16.46 -25.88 8.40
CA TYR A 376 -15.53 -26.68 9.21
C TYR A 376 -14.14 -26.06 9.29
N SER A 377 -13.64 -25.52 8.18
CA SER A 377 -12.34 -24.83 8.15
C SER A 377 -12.32 -23.55 8.98
N LEU A 378 -13.41 -22.76 8.96
CA LEU A 378 -13.57 -21.57 9.79
C LEU A 378 -13.56 -21.92 11.30
N LEU A 379 -14.25 -23.00 11.67
CA LEU A 379 -14.32 -23.52 13.05
C LEU A 379 -13.08 -24.30 13.49
N GLU A 380 -12.10 -24.50 12.60
CA GLU A 380 -10.91 -25.33 12.84
C GLU A 380 -11.25 -26.78 13.22
N GLN A 381 -12.38 -27.28 12.73
CA GLN A 381 -12.83 -28.66 12.83
C GLN A 381 -12.11 -29.50 11.76
N LEU A 382 -10.82 -29.76 12.03
CA LEU A 382 -9.89 -30.31 11.04
C LEU A 382 -10.25 -31.71 10.57
N ASP A 383 -10.79 -32.56 11.45
CA ASP A 383 -11.14 -33.95 11.11
C ASP A 383 -12.25 -34.00 10.07
N GLU A 384 -13.30 -33.20 10.28
CA GLU A 384 -14.41 -33.01 9.37
C GLU A 384 -13.97 -32.36 8.06
N ALA A 385 -13.14 -31.30 8.13
CA ALA A 385 -12.63 -30.64 6.94
C ALA A 385 -11.79 -31.60 6.07
N PHE A 386 -10.86 -32.35 6.66
CA PHE A 386 -10.03 -33.32 5.93
C PHE A 386 -10.82 -34.49 5.34
N ALA A 387 -11.90 -34.93 5.99
CA ALA A 387 -12.77 -35.97 5.46
C ALA A 387 -13.42 -35.58 4.12
N MET A 388 -13.68 -34.28 3.90
CA MET A 388 -14.30 -33.76 2.68
C MET A 388 -13.32 -33.53 1.52
N VAL A 389 -12.04 -33.28 1.80
CA VAL A 389 -11.04 -32.90 0.78
C VAL A 389 -10.97 -33.87 -0.41
N PRO A 390 -10.90 -35.21 -0.25
CA PRO A 390 -10.77 -36.12 -1.39
C PRO A 390 -11.93 -35.99 -2.40
N GLU A 391 -13.16 -35.93 -1.90
CA GLU A 391 -14.36 -35.87 -2.73
C GLU A 391 -14.50 -34.50 -3.41
N LEU A 392 -14.21 -33.41 -2.69
CA LEU A 392 -14.23 -32.06 -3.24
C LEU A 392 -13.18 -31.87 -4.35
N LEU A 393 -11.98 -32.44 -4.20
CA LEU A 393 -10.95 -32.44 -5.25
C LEU A 393 -11.42 -33.26 -6.47
N GLN A 394 -11.94 -34.48 -6.24
CA GLN A 394 -12.39 -35.36 -7.32
C GLN A 394 -13.52 -34.74 -8.15
N ARG A 395 -14.42 -33.99 -7.50
CA ARG A 395 -15.56 -33.31 -8.14
C ARG A 395 -15.19 -31.93 -8.71
N GLY A 396 -13.94 -31.48 -8.57
CA GLY A 396 -13.49 -30.16 -9.02
C GLY A 396 -14.11 -28.98 -8.26
N LYS A 397 -14.65 -29.22 -7.06
CA LYS A 397 -15.24 -28.20 -6.18
C LYS A 397 -14.20 -27.48 -5.34
N LEU A 398 -13.11 -28.15 -5.03
CA LEU A 398 -11.90 -27.59 -4.44
C LEU A 398 -10.75 -27.82 -5.42
N SER A 399 -9.92 -26.81 -5.66
CA SER A 399 -8.72 -26.94 -6.49
C SER A 399 -7.46 -27.12 -5.63
N GLY A 400 -6.39 -27.64 -6.23
CA GLY A 400 -5.07 -27.67 -5.61
C GLY A 400 -4.59 -26.28 -5.20
N TRP A 401 -4.81 -25.30 -6.08
CA TRP A 401 -4.54 -23.89 -5.81
C TRP A 401 -5.31 -23.40 -4.57
N ALA A 402 -6.62 -23.65 -4.46
CA ALA A 402 -7.40 -23.21 -3.30
C ALA A 402 -6.90 -23.86 -1.99
N LEU A 403 -6.48 -25.12 -2.03
CA LEU A 403 -5.87 -25.78 -0.89
C LEU A 403 -4.50 -25.17 -0.52
N ALA A 404 -3.74 -24.73 -1.53
CA ALA A 404 -2.43 -24.12 -1.39
C ALA A 404 -2.46 -22.67 -0.86
N VAL A 405 -3.36 -21.83 -1.37
CA VAL A 405 -3.29 -20.38 -1.14
C VAL A 405 -4.49 -19.77 -0.43
N TRP A 406 -5.67 -20.41 -0.41
CA TRP A 406 -6.84 -19.82 0.28
C TRP A 406 -6.51 -19.68 1.77
N PRO A 407 -6.61 -18.47 2.37
CA PRO A 407 -6.35 -18.30 3.80
C PRO A 407 -7.24 -19.17 4.71
N LEU A 408 -8.44 -19.54 4.22
CA LEU A 408 -9.35 -20.46 4.88
C LEU A 408 -8.71 -21.81 5.21
N THR A 409 -7.82 -22.30 4.35
CA THR A 409 -7.17 -23.61 4.50
C THR A 409 -5.82 -23.52 5.22
N LYS A 410 -5.45 -22.35 5.76
CA LYS A 410 -4.22 -22.15 6.55
C LYS A 410 -4.09 -23.14 7.73
N PRO A 411 -5.14 -23.41 8.54
CA PRO A 411 -5.05 -24.41 9.61
C PRO A 411 -4.79 -25.83 9.08
N LEU A 412 -5.42 -26.20 7.95
CA LEU A 412 -5.19 -27.49 7.31
C LEU A 412 -3.73 -27.60 6.82
N ARG A 413 -3.15 -26.52 6.27
CA ARG A 413 -1.74 -26.49 5.84
C ARG A 413 -0.74 -26.67 6.98
N ALA A 414 -1.13 -26.36 8.21
CA ALA A 414 -0.29 -26.62 9.40
C ALA A 414 -0.38 -28.07 9.91
N ASP A 415 -1.39 -28.85 9.48
CA ASP A 415 -1.58 -30.24 9.89
C ASP A 415 -0.79 -31.21 9.00
N LYS A 416 -0.16 -32.22 9.60
CA LYS A 416 0.64 -33.25 8.90
C LYS A 416 -0.13 -34.00 7.80
N ARG A 417 -1.46 -34.10 7.89
CA ARG A 417 -2.30 -34.79 6.89
C ARG A 417 -2.28 -34.10 5.53
N ILE A 418 -1.97 -32.80 5.47
CA ILE A 418 -1.89 -32.04 4.22
C ILE A 418 -0.83 -32.61 3.25
N GLN A 419 0.18 -33.30 3.76
CA GLN A 419 1.26 -33.90 2.96
C GLN A 419 0.74 -34.89 1.91
N LYS A 420 -0.43 -35.50 2.14
CA LYS A 420 -1.10 -36.36 1.14
C LYS A 420 -1.47 -35.61 -0.15
N TYR A 421 -1.61 -34.30 -0.08
CA TYR A 421 -2.05 -33.44 -1.18
C TYR A 421 -0.93 -32.55 -1.73
N ALA A 422 0.31 -32.70 -1.23
CA ALA A 422 1.44 -31.86 -1.60
C ALA A 422 1.69 -31.82 -3.12
N GLY A 423 1.56 -32.95 -3.82
CA GLY A 423 1.72 -33.01 -5.28
C GLY A 423 0.72 -32.11 -6.02
N ILE A 424 -0.55 -32.17 -5.64
CA ILE A 424 -1.62 -31.37 -6.27
C ILE A 424 -1.47 -29.88 -5.92
N MET A 425 -0.90 -29.55 -4.76
CA MET A 425 -0.64 -28.17 -4.36
C MET A 425 0.61 -27.58 -5.04
N GLN A 426 1.67 -28.38 -5.24
CA GLN A 426 2.94 -27.92 -5.80
C GLN A 426 2.81 -27.41 -7.23
N ASP A 427 1.99 -28.06 -8.06
CA ASP A 427 1.72 -27.64 -9.45
C ASP A 427 1.27 -26.18 -9.54
N HIS A 428 0.62 -25.68 -8.48
CA HIS A 428 0.09 -24.32 -8.40
C HIS A 428 0.95 -23.33 -7.59
N LEU A 429 1.89 -23.81 -6.78
CA LEU A 429 2.84 -22.93 -6.08
C LEU A 429 4.00 -22.50 -6.99
N SER A 430 4.34 -23.33 -7.99
CA SER A 430 5.34 -22.99 -9.00
C SER A 430 4.87 -21.94 -10.01
N SER A 431 3.56 -21.86 -10.32
CA SER A 431 3.03 -20.86 -11.26
C SER A 431 3.05 -19.44 -10.66
N ASP A 432 2.58 -19.26 -9.42
CA ASP A 432 2.63 -17.97 -8.68
C ASP A 432 4.08 -17.45 -8.55
N ALA A 433 5.05 -18.32 -8.23
CA ALA A 433 6.46 -17.93 -8.08
C ALA A 433 7.15 -17.57 -9.42
N THR A 434 6.64 -18.09 -10.54
CA THR A 434 7.20 -17.83 -11.88
C THR A 434 6.67 -16.51 -12.43
N VAL A 435 5.38 -16.19 -12.23
CA VAL A 435 4.79 -14.89 -12.58
C VAL A 435 5.46 -13.76 -11.80
N SER A 436 5.68 -13.91 -10.48
CA SER A 436 6.42 -12.91 -9.69
C SER A 436 7.88 -12.74 -10.13
N ARG A 437 8.53 -13.79 -10.67
CA ARG A 437 9.91 -13.72 -11.18
C ARG A 437 10.00 -13.11 -12.57
N GLU A 438 9.05 -13.37 -13.46
CA GLU A 438 9.02 -12.76 -14.79
C GLU A 438 8.72 -11.26 -14.72
N VAL A 439 7.78 -10.84 -13.87
CA VAL A 439 7.49 -9.42 -13.60
C VAL A 439 8.72 -8.72 -12.99
N ALA A 440 9.42 -9.36 -12.06
CA ALA A 440 10.66 -8.83 -11.47
C ALA A 440 11.84 -8.81 -12.47
N ALA A 441 11.92 -9.77 -13.38
CA ALA A 441 12.97 -9.85 -14.40
C ALA A 441 12.77 -8.82 -15.53
N ASP A 442 11.52 -8.50 -15.88
CA ASP A 442 11.21 -7.46 -16.87
C ASP A 442 11.46 -6.05 -16.30
N ALA A 443 11.22 -5.84 -15.00
CA ALA A 443 11.59 -4.60 -14.28
C ALA A 443 13.11 -4.42 -14.11
N ALA A 444 13.89 -5.50 -14.22
CA ALA A 444 15.35 -5.48 -14.09
C ALA A 444 16.09 -5.35 -15.43
N ARG A 445 15.37 -5.28 -16.57
CA ARG A 445 16.00 -5.01 -17.87
C ARG A 445 16.35 -3.53 -17.97
N PRO A 446 17.64 -3.15 -18.09
CA PRO A 446 17.97 -1.78 -18.41
C PRO A 446 17.51 -1.48 -19.84
N GLU A 447 16.64 -0.49 -20.00
CA GLU A 447 16.33 0.11 -21.30
C GLU A 447 17.62 0.72 -21.86
N GLY A 448 18.31 -0.03 -22.73
CA GLY A 448 19.62 0.38 -23.20
C GLY A 448 20.37 -0.67 -24.01
N SER A 449 19.72 -1.26 -25.01
CA SER A 449 20.41 -1.85 -26.16
C SER A 449 19.73 -1.35 -27.42
N ALA A 450 20.02 -0.08 -27.74
CA ALA A 450 19.83 0.42 -29.08
C ALA A 450 20.68 -0.44 -30.03
N ARG A 451 20.04 -0.80 -31.13
CA ARG A 451 20.61 -1.45 -32.30
C ARG A 451 21.80 -0.62 -32.82
N ASP A 452 22.91 -1.31 -33.08
CA ASP A 452 23.83 -0.95 -34.18
C ASP A 452 23.45 -1.75 -35.43
#